data_AF-A0A960YUJ4-F1
#
_entry.id   AF-A0A960YUJ4-F1
#
_cell.length_a   1.000
_cell.length_b   1.000
_cell.length_c   1.000
_cell.angle_alpha   90.00
_cell.angle_beta   90.00
_cell.angle_gamma   90.00
#
_symmetry.space_group_name_H-M   'P 1'
#
loop_
_entity.id
_entity.type
_entity.pdbx_description
1 polymer ?
#
loop_
_entity_poly.entity_id
_entity_poly.type
_entity_poly.pdbx_seq_one_letter_code
_entity_poly.pdbx_strand_id
1 'polypeptide(L)' 'EFKTIENFTPPEAGIVCFPKLKKNISSSEYSDNLMKDCKIFVLPGSDFECEGYIRVGLGEESTIFEKGIQKWLEWEKN' A
#
# COMPACT_ATOMS: atom_id res chain seq x y z
N GLU A 1 -8.85 3.66 9.84
CA GLU A 1 -9.15 2.78 8.69
C GLU A 1 -8.66 3.47 7.43
N PHE A 2 -8.20 2.70 6.44
CA PHE A 2 -7.79 3.25 5.16
C PHE A 2 -9.01 3.69 4.37
N LYS A 3 -9.02 4.94 3.88
CA LYS A 3 -10.05 5.47 2.99
C LYS A 3 -9.91 4.91 1.57
N THR A 4 -8.70 4.55 1.14
CA THR A 4 -8.43 4.19 -0.26
C THR A 4 -8.39 2.69 -0.53
N ILE A 5 -8.23 1.86 0.51
CA ILE A 5 -8.23 0.40 0.41
C ILE A 5 -9.66 -0.13 0.43
N GLU A 6 -10.05 -0.92 -0.57
CA GLU A 6 -11.35 -1.59 -0.69
C GLU A 6 -11.37 -2.94 0.05
N ASN A 7 -10.30 -3.72 -0.09
CA ASN A 7 -10.19 -5.04 0.53
C ASN A 7 -8.73 -5.41 0.80
N PHE A 8 -8.53 -6.23 1.83
CA PHE A 8 -7.25 -6.84 2.17
C PHE A 8 -7.42 -8.34 2.37
N THR A 9 -6.66 -9.13 1.62
CA THR A 9 -6.55 -10.57 1.82
C THR A 9 -5.16 -10.86 2.40
N PRO A 10 -5.07 -11.42 3.63
CA PRO A 10 -3.81 -11.84 4.19
C PRO A 10 -3.11 -12.85 3.28
N PRO A 11 -1.77 -12.81 3.13
CA PRO A 11 -1.06 -13.80 2.35
C PRO A 11 -1.13 -15.17 3.03
N GLU A 12 -1.37 -16.24 2.26
CA GLU A 12 -1.32 -17.61 2.76
C GLU A 12 0.12 -18.07 3.06
N ALA A 13 1.09 -17.52 2.31
CA ALA A 13 2.52 -17.77 2.46
C ALA A 13 3.34 -16.59 1.90
N GLY A 14 4.65 -16.57 2.19
CA GLY A 14 5.56 -15.53 1.71
C GLY A 14 5.49 -14.24 2.53
N ILE A 15 6.04 -13.16 1.97
CA ILE A 15 6.23 -11.88 2.67
C ILE A 15 5.61 -10.68 1.94
N VAL A 16 4.70 -10.92 0.98
CA VAL A 16 4.08 -9.84 0.20
C VAL A 16 2.57 -10.03 0.16
N CYS A 17 1.84 -8.92 0.13
CA CYS A 17 0.39 -8.91 -0.05
C CYS A 17 -0.02 -7.87 -1.11
N PHE A 18 -1.25 -8.01 -1.61
CA PHE A 18 -1.85 -7.13 -2.62
C PHE A 18 -3.16 -6.50 -2.09
N PRO A 19 -3.09 -5.46 -1.24
CA PRO A 19 -4.26 -4.67 -0.91
C PRO A 19 -4.91 -4.09 -2.18
N LYS A 20 -6.23 -4.19 -2.26
CA LYS A 20 -7.01 -3.65 -3.38
C LYS A 20 -7.37 -2.19 -3.10
N LEU A 21 -7.05 -1.29 -4.02
CA LEU A 21 -7.50 0.10 -4.00
C LEU A 21 -8.97 0.19 -4.44
N LYS A 22 -9.67 1.22 -3.98
CA LYS A 22 -11.00 1.57 -4.48
C LYS A 22 -10.94 1.92 -5.97
N LYS A 23 -12.08 1.78 -6.64
CA LYS A 23 -12.22 2.06 -8.08
C LYS A 23 -11.68 3.45 -8.45
N ASN A 24 -11.09 3.54 -9.64
CA ASN A 24 -10.56 4.76 -10.25
C ASN A 24 -9.37 5.40 -9.51
N ILE A 25 -8.67 4.66 -8.64
CA ILE A 25 -7.38 5.08 -8.09
C ILE A 25 -6.28 4.42 -8.93
N SER A 26 -5.43 5.24 -9.55
CA SER A 26 -4.25 4.79 -10.28
C SER A 26 -3.22 4.22 -9.30
N SER A 27 -2.85 2.95 -9.49
CA SER A 27 -1.88 2.28 -8.62
C SER A 27 -0.51 2.96 -8.64
N SER A 28 -0.07 3.45 -9.82
CA SER A 28 1.18 4.18 -10.01
C SER A 28 1.17 5.52 -9.29
N GLU A 29 0.16 6.36 -9.55
CA GLU A 29 0.07 7.69 -8.90
C GLU A 29 -0.04 7.57 -7.38
N TYR A 30 -0.80 6.58 -6.92
CA TYR A 30 -0.95 6.30 -5.50
C TYR A 30 0.38 5.94 -4.84
N SER A 31 1.14 5.03 -5.46
CA SER A 31 2.45 4.59 -4.97
C SER A 31 3.47 5.74 -4.99
N ASP A 32 3.47 6.56 -6.05
CA ASP A 32 4.33 7.73 -6.17
C ASP A 32 4.04 8.77 -5.09
N ASN A 33 2.76 9.07 -4.83
CA ASN A 33 2.36 10.02 -3.79
C ASN A 33 2.75 9.52 -2.40
N LEU A 34 2.54 8.23 -2.12
CA LEU A 34 2.92 7.63 -0.85
C LEU A 34 4.45 7.72 -0.60
N MET A 35 5.25 7.48 -1.64
CA MET A 35 6.70 7.66 -1.56
C MET A 35 7.10 9.13 -1.40
N LYS A 36 6.48 10.04 -2.16
CA LYS A 36 6.78 11.46 -2.14
C LYS A 36 6.45 12.09 -0.78
N ASP A 37 5.24 11.86 -0.28
CA ASP A 37 4.66 12.58 0.86
C ASP A 37 4.94 11.87 2.19
N CYS A 38 5.02 10.53 2.19
CA CYS A 38 5.21 9.75 3.43
C CYS A 38 6.59 9.10 3.55
N LYS A 39 7.37 9.06 2.47
CA LYS A 39 8.61 8.25 2.36
C LYS A 39 8.36 6.76 2.58
N ILE A 40 7.19 6.28 2.16
CA ILE A 40 6.80 4.87 2.23
C ILE A 40 6.82 4.32 0.81
N PHE A 41 7.60 3.27 0.61
CA PHE A 41 7.77 2.63 -0.69
C PHE A 41 6.88 1.39 -0.80
N VAL A 42 6.03 1.39 -1.81
CA VAL A 42 5.24 0.24 -2.27
C VAL A 42 5.37 0.16 -3.78
N LEU A 43 5.02 -0.97 -4.38
CA LEU A 43 5.02 -1.09 -5.84
C LEU A 43 3.60 -1.02 -6.40
N PRO A 44 3.39 -0.33 -7.52
CA PRO A 44 2.08 -0.25 -8.14
C PRO A 44 1.70 -1.61 -8.74
N GLY A 45 0.41 -1.95 -8.67
CA GLY A 45 -0.13 -3.17 -9.27
C GLY A 45 -0.02 -3.19 -10.79
N SER A 46 0.06 -2.03 -11.45
CA SER A 46 0.29 -1.91 -12.89
C SER A 46 1.56 -2.59 -13.38
N ASP A 47 2.64 -2.61 -12.57
CA ASP A 47 3.89 -3.33 -12.86
C ASP A 47 3.70 -4.86 -12.91
N PHE A 48 2.54 -5.36 -12.46
CA PHE A 48 2.16 -6.77 -12.40
C PHE A 48 0.88 -7.06 -13.17
N GLU A 49 0.46 -6.17 -14.08
CA GLU A 49 -0.81 -6.30 -14.84
C GLU A 49 -2.06 -6.34 -13.94
N CYS A 50 -1.96 -5.78 -12.73
CA CYS A 50 -2.97 -5.79 -11.68
C CYS A 50 -3.36 -4.36 -11.26
N GLU A 51 -3.78 -3.52 -12.21
CA GLU A 51 -4.21 -2.15 -11.92
C GLU A 51 -5.30 -2.08 -10.83
N GLY A 52 -5.27 -1.06 -9.98
CA GLY A 52 -6.12 -0.97 -8.80
C GLY A 52 -5.64 -1.79 -7.59
N TYR A 53 -4.41 -2.30 -7.60
CA TYR A 53 -3.75 -2.92 -6.46
C TYR A 53 -2.40 -2.27 -6.17
N ILE A 54 -1.87 -2.49 -4.98
CA ILE A 54 -0.49 -2.14 -4.60
C ILE A 54 0.18 -3.36 -3.96
N ARG A 55 1.46 -3.56 -4.21
CA ARG A 55 2.26 -4.61 -3.58
C ARG A 55 2.96 -4.07 -2.34
N VAL A 56 2.63 -4.65 -1.19
CA VAL A 56 3.22 -4.28 0.11
C VAL A 56 4.09 -5.44 0.61
N GLY A 57 5.34 -5.13 0.95
CA GLY A 57 6.25 -6.06 1.61
C GLY A 57 6.02 -6.07 3.12
N LEU A 58 5.90 -7.27 3.69
CA LEU A 58 5.67 -7.53 5.12
C LEU A 58 6.93 -8.04 5.83
N GLY A 59 8.09 -8.03 5.17
CA GLY A 59 9.35 -8.56 5.69
C GLY A 59 10.20 -7.56 6.48
N GLU A 60 9.68 -6.36 6.75
CA GLU A 60 10.38 -5.31 7.50
C GLU A 60 10.33 -5.57 9.01
N GLU A 61 11.21 -4.94 9.79
CA GLU A 61 11.14 -5.01 11.25
C GLU A 61 9.81 -4.42 11.75
N SER A 62 9.16 -5.11 12.70
CA SER A 62 7.81 -4.79 13.17
C SER A 62 7.61 -3.34 13.60
N THR A 63 8.55 -2.75 14.35
CA THR A 63 8.42 -1.34 14.79
C THR A 63 8.58 -0.35 13.64
N ILE A 64 9.39 -0.66 12.62
CA ILE A 64 9.52 0.15 11.41
C ILE A 64 8.26 0.03 10.56
N PHE A 65 7.76 -1.20 10.37
CA PHE A 65 6.52 -1.45 9.62
C PHE A 65 5.33 -0.72 10.26
N GLU A 66 5.16 -0.82 11.58
CA GLU A 66 4.09 -0.14 12.31
C GLU A 66 4.18 1.39 12.15
N LYS A 67 5.38 1.98 12.27
CA LYS A 67 5.59 3.42 12.04
C LYS A 67 5.20 3.83 10.62
N GLY A 68 5.52 3.00 9.62
CA GLY A 68 5.10 3.21 8.24
C GLY A 68 3.58 3.23 8.10
N ILE A 69 2.90 2.21 8.63
CA ILE A 69 1.44 2.12 8.59
C ILE A 69 0.77 3.31 9.28
N GLN A 70 1.27 3.78 10.42
CA GLN A 70 0.70 4.96 11.09
C GLN A 70 0.83 6.23 10.24
N LYS A 71 2.00 6.49 9.65
CA LYS A 71 2.19 7.63 8.75
C LYS A 71 1.29 7.58 7.53
N TRP A 72 1.11 6.39 6.95
CA TRP A 72 0.20 6.19 5.83
C TRP A 72 -1.25 6.49 6.25
N LEU A 73 -1.71 5.95 7.38
CA LEU A 73 -3.05 6.24 7.90
C LEU A 73 -3.29 7.72 8.19
N GLU A 74 -2.26 8.45 8.63
CA GLU A 74 -2.34 9.90 8.82
C GLU A 74 -2.42 10.66 7.49
N TRP A 75 -1.62 10.27 6.50
CA TRP A 75 -1.66 10.88 5.17
C TRP A 75 -3.02 10.71 4.49
N GLU A 76 -3.68 9.55 4.62
CA GLU A 76 -5.02 9.35 4.06
C GLU A 76 -6.13 10.14 4.79
N LYS A 77 -5.88 10.64 6.00
CA LYS A 77 -6.87 11.46 6.71
C LYS A 77 -6.95 12.86 6.15
N ASN A 78 -5.83 13.41 5.70
CA ASN A 78 -5.70 14.74 5.10
C ASN A 78 -6.22 14.74 3.65
#